data_AF-A0A4Y2EPW2-F1
#
_entry.id   AF-A0A4Y2EPW2-F1
#
_cell.length_a   1.000
_cell.length_b   1.000
_cell.length_c   1.000
_cell.angle_alpha   90.00
_cell.angle_beta   90.00
_cell.angle_gamma   90.00
#
_symmetry.space_group_name_H-M   'P 1'
#
loop_
_entity.id
_entity.type
_entity.pdbx_description
1 polymer ?
#
loop_
_entity_poly.entity_id
_entity_poly.type
_entity_poly.pdbx_seq_one_letter_code
_entity_poly.pdbx_strand_id
1 'polypeptide(L)' 'MPKRKRGITGDAASRREAIRKRERRVVETKEERSRRLSTMAQRGQERRAEETEEQRNNRLSDMAQRGQQRRAE' A
#
# COMPACT_ATOMS: atom_id res chain seq x y z
N MET A 1 17.39 3.82 20.46
CA MET A 1 17.02 3.57 19.04
C MET A 1 16.92 4.90 18.30
N PRO A 2 17.69 5.15 17.23
CA PRO A 2 17.67 6.43 16.54
C PRO A 2 16.36 6.58 15.77
N LYS A 3 15.56 7.60 16.11
CA LYS A 3 14.34 7.96 15.40
C LYS A 3 14.74 8.39 13.99
N ARG A 4 14.40 7.62 12.95
CA ARG A 4 14.61 8.02 11.55
C ARG A 4 13.77 9.28 11.29
N LYS A 5 14.40 10.45 11.32
CA LYS A 5 13.81 11.67 10.77
C LYS A 5 13.67 11.44 9.27
N ARG A 6 12.47 11.05 8.81
CA ARG A 6 12.14 11.11 7.38
C ARG A 6 12.24 12.58 7.01
N GLY A 7 13.34 12.95 6.35
CA GLY A 7 13.57 14.31 5.89
C GLY A 7 12.38 14.80 5.08
N ILE A 8 11.97 16.03 5.34
CA ILE A 8 10.91 16.76 4.63
C ILE A 8 11.41 17.19 3.22
N THR A 9 12.56 16.70 2.78
CA THR A 9 13.04 16.80 1.40
C THR A 9 12.45 15.66 0.58
N GLY A 10 11.12 15.68 0.40
CA GLY A 10 10.51 14.93 -0.68
C GLY A 10 11.03 15.50 -1.99
N ASP A 11 11.84 14.73 -2.71
CA ASP A 11 12.36 15.09 -4.04
C ASP A 11 11.22 15.71 -4.88
N ALA A 12 11.49 16.87 -5.46
CA ALA A 12 10.48 17.64 -6.18
C ALA A 12 9.89 16.83 -7.35
N ALA A 13 10.68 15.93 -7.96
CA ALA A 13 10.19 15.02 -9.00
C ALA A 13 9.23 13.97 -8.42
N SER A 14 9.56 13.36 -7.29
CA SER A 14 8.69 12.41 -6.56
C SER A 14 7.35 13.04 -6.16
N ARG A 15 7.35 14.31 -5.71
CA ARG A 15 6.12 15.06 -5.41
C ARG A 15 5.28 15.30 -6.65
N ARG A 16 5.90 15.72 -7.76
CA ARG A 16 5.22 15.92 -9.06
C ARG A 16 4.62 14.61 -9.59
N GLU A 17 5.32 13.48 -9.45
CA GLU A 17 4.82 12.18 -9.87
C GLU A 17 3.62 11.72 -9.03
N ALA A 18 3.64 11.95 -7.71
CA ALA A 18 2.52 11.63 -6.83
C ALA A 18 1.26 12.44 -7.19
N ILE A 19 1.42 13.73 -7.52
CA ILE A 19 0.34 14.60 -7.99
C ILE A 19 -0.24 14.06 -9.31
N ARG A 20 0.61 13.78 -10.31
CA ARG A 20 0.17 13.22 -11.60
C ARG A 20 -0.56 11.89 -11.44
N LYS A 21 -0.07 10.99 -10.58
CA LYS A 21 -0.74 9.71 -10.27
C LYS A 21 -2.12 9.94 -9.63
N ARG A 22 -2.26 10.96 -8.79
CA ARG A 22 -3.54 11.30 -8.16
C ARG A 22 -4.52 11.89 -9.18
N GLU A 23 -4.08 12.82 -10.02
CA GLU A 23 -4.92 13.42 -11.07
C GLU A 23 -5.50 12.35 -12.00
N ARG A 24 -4.67 11.39 -12.45
CA ARG A 24 -5.14 10.24 -13.22
C ARG A 24 -6.26 9.47 -12.51
N ARG A 25 -6.12 9.22 -11.20
CA ARG A 25 -7.13 8.50 -10.41
C ARG A 25 -8.42 9.29 -10.16
N VAL A 26 -8.38 10.62 -10.25
CA VAL A 26 -9.56 11.48 -10.05
C VAL A 26 -10.44 11.51 -11.29
N VAL A 27 -9.83 11.48 -12.48
CA VAL A 27 -10.54 11.49 -13.78
C VAL A 27 -10.92 10.09 -14.28
N GLU A 28 -10.39 9.02 -13.67
CA GLU A 28 -10.73 7.62 -13.99
C GLU A 28 -12.25 7.38 -13.98
N THR A 29 -12.75 6.73 -15.03
CA THR A 29 -14.13 6.24 -15.05
C THR A 29 -14.33 5.09 -14.06
N LYS A 30 -15.58 4.75 -13.74
CA LYS A 30 -15.90 3.62 -12.86
C LYS A 30 -15.34 2.30 -13.38
N GLU A 31 -15.38 2.07 -14.69
CA GLU A 31 -14.88 0.86 -15.33
C GLU A 31 -13.35 0.78 -15.28
N GLU A 32 -12.65 1.86 -15.59
CA GLU A 32 -11.19 1.93 -15.49
C GLU A 32 -10.71 1.74 -14.05
N ARG A 33 -11.40 2.37 -13.09
CA ARG A 33 -11.14 2.19 -11.67
C ARG A 33 -11.34 0.73 -11.26
N SER A 34 -12.42 0.10 -11.70
CA SER A 34 -12.71 -1.31 -11.40
C SER A 34 -11.63 -2.22 -11.97
N ARG A 35 -11.24 -2.03 -13.24
CA ARG A 35 -10.16 -2.79 -13.89
C ARG A 35 -8.84 -2.63 -13.14
N ARG A 36 -8.45 -1.40 -12.79
CA ARG A 36 -7.20 -1.13 -12.05
C ARG A 36 -7.20 -1.79 -10.66
N LEU A 37 -8.31 -1.71 -9.93
CA LEU A 37 -8.44 -2.35 -8.62
C LEU A 37 -8.38 -3.88 -8.76
N SER A 38 -9.03 -4.45 -9.77
CA SER A 38 -9.00 -5.88 -10.06
C SER A 38 -7.58 -6.38 -10.32
N THR A 39 -6.82 -5.70 -11.19
CA THR A 39 -5.41 -6.05 -11.46
C THR A 39 -4.54 -5.98 -10.21
N MET A 40 -4.74 -4.95 -9.36
CA MET A 40 -4.00 -4.85 -8.09
C MET A 40 -4.38 -5.96 -7.10
N ALA A 41 -5.64 -6.36 -7.06
CA ALA A 41 -6.11 -7.47 -6.22
C ALA A 41 -5.51 -8.80 -6.70
N GLN A 42 -5.51 -9.07 -8.01
CA GLN A 42 -4.90 -10.25 -8.59
C GLN A 42 -3.40 -10.34 -8.27
N ARG A 43 -2.63 -9.29 -8.55
CA ARG A 43 -1.20 -9.22 -8.19
C ARG A 43 -0.98 -9.34 -6.67
N GLY A 44 -1.94 -8.88 -5.88
CA GLY A 44 -1.96 -9.10 -4.44
C GLY A 44 -1.98 -10.59 -4.12
N GLN A 45 -2.94 -11.32 -4.68
CA GLN A 45 -3.11 -12.76 -4.46
C GLN A 45 -1.94 -13.58 -4.98
N GLU A 46 -1.41 -13.27 -6.17
CA GLU A 46 -0.23 -13.94 -6.73
C GLU A 46 0.95 -13.87 -5.74
N ARG A 47 1.24 -12.68 -5.21
CA ARG A 47 2.27 -12.53 -4.17
C ARG A 47 1.97 -13.30 -2.89
N ARG A 48 0.70 -13.48 -2.51
CA ARG A 48 0.35 -14.29 -1.33
C ARG A 48 0.49 -15.78 -1.59
N ALA A 49 0.28 -16.24 -2.82
CA ALA A 49 0.44 -17.63 -3.20
C ALA A 49 1.92 -18.04 -3.19
N GLU A 50 2.82 -17.10 -3.46
CA GLU A 50 4.28 -17.28 -3.42
C GLU A 50 4.92 -17.06 -2.04
N GLU A 51 4.15 -16.68 -1.01
CA GLU A 51 4.69 -16.45 0.33
C GLU A 51 5.15 -17.75 1.00
N THR A 52 6.30 -17.69 1.66
CA THR A 52 6.73 -18.76 2.57
C THR A 52 5.90 -18.74 3.86
N GLU A 53 5.89 -19.84 4.62
CA GLU A 53 5.18 -19.91 5.90
C GLU A 53 5.63 -18.82 6.87
N GLU A 54 6.93 -18.53 6.93
CA GLU A 54 7.47 -17.47 7.78
C GLU A 54 6.96 -16.08 7.36
N GLN A 55 6.97 -15.77 6.06
CA GLN A 55 6.44 -14.51 5.53
C GLN A 55 4.95 -14.37 5.81
N ARG A 56 4.19 -15.46 5.62
CA ARG A 56 2.76 -15.50 5.91
C ARG A 56 2.49 -15.24 7.39
N ASN A 57 3.22 -15.89 8.28
CA ASN A 57 3.08 -15.73 9.73
C ASN A 57 3.41 -14.30 10.18
N ASN A 58 4.50 -13.72 9.65
CA ASN A 58 4.85 -12.32 9.92
C ASN A 58 3.75 -11.35 9.47
N ARG A 59 3.22 -11.53 8.26
CA ARG A 59 2.11 -10.71 7.74
C ARG A 59 0.85 -10.84 8.59
N LEU A 60 0.48 -12.06 9.03
CA LEU A 60 -0.68 -12.28 9.88
C LEU A 60 -0.50 -11.63 11.26
N SER A 61 0.69 -11.73 11.85
CA SER A 61 1.05 -11.09 13.11
C SER A 61 0.93 -9.57 13.02
N ASP A 62 1.48 -8.96 11.97
CA ASP A 62 1.36 -7.52 11.70
C ASP A 62 -0.10 -7.06 11.59
N MET A 63 -0.95 -7.85 10.91
CA MET A 63 -2.38 -7.54 10.78
C MET A 63 -3.10 -7.62 12.13
N ALA A 64 -2.79 -8.64 12.94
CA ALA A 64 -3.34 -8.78 14.28
C ALA A 64 -2.94 -7.59 15.17
N GLN A 65 -1.65 -7.22 15.18
CA GLN A 65 -1.15 -6.09 15.96
C GLN A 65 -1.82 -4.77 15.56
N ARG A 66 -1.96 -4.49 14.26
CA ARG A 66 -2.67 -3.30 13.77
C ARG A 66 -4.16 -3.32 14.13
N GLY A 67 -4.78 -4.49 14.14
CA GLY A 67 -6.16 -4.67 14.57
C GLY A 67 -6.34 -4.32 16.05
N GLN A 68 -5.39 -4.73 16.91
CA GLN A 68 -5.42 -4.37 18.33
C GLN A 68 -5.21 -2.88 18.55
N GLN A 69 -4.25 -2.26 17.85
CA GLN A 69 -4.03 -0.80 17.94
C GLN A 69 -5.29 0.00 17.60
N ARG A 70 -5.99 -0.36 16.53
CA ARG A 70 -7.24 0.31 16.12
C ARG A 70 -8.41 0.13 17.09
N ARG A 71 -8.39 -0.93 17.91
CA ARG A 71 -9.42 -1.17 18.94
C ARG A 71 -9.11 -0.46 20.25
N ALA A 72 -7.83 -0.13 20.46
CA ALA A 72 -7.35 0.58 21.64
C ALA A 72 -7.34 2.11 21.47
N GLU A 73 -7.48 2.60 20.23
CA GLU A 73 -7.79 3.99 19.88
C GLU A 73 -9.29 4.28 20.09
#